data_AF-A0A435SBE4-F1
#
_entry.id   AF-A0A435SBE4-F1
#
_cell.length_a   1.000
_cell.length_b   1.000
_cell.length_c   1.000
_cell.angle_alpha   90.00
_cell.angle_beta   90.00
_cell.angle_gamma   90.00
#
_symmetry.space_group_name_H-M   'P 1'
#
loop_
_entity.id
_entity.type
_entity.pdbx_description
1 polymer ?
#
loop_
_entity_poly.entity_id
_entity_poly.type
_entity_poly.pdbx_seq_one_letter_code
_entity_poly.pdbx_strand_id
1 'polypeptide(L)' 'MCSGCLDGLNLTVRPARKAFQRVAIGMAGLALLLFPAVANARELRVCADPNNMPFSNAAGQGFENRIAEIV' A
#
# COMPACT_ATOMS: atom_id res chain seq x y z
N MET A 1 55.01 -1.44 14.68
CA MET A 1 53.84 -2.04 14.00
C MET A 1 52.69 -1.05 14.00
N CYS A 2 52.15 -0.74 12.82
CA CYS A 2 51.22 0.34 12.53
C CYS A 2 49.77 0.02 12.99
N SER A 3 49.45 0.29 14.25
CA SER A 3 48.06 0.18 14.74
C SER A 3 47.24 1.46 14.49
N GLY A 4 47.88 2.63 14.39
CA GLY A 4 47.18 3.93 14.32
C GLY A 4 46.68 4.39 12.95
N CYS A 5 47.05 3.73 11.84
CA CYS A 5 46.63 4.15 10.50
C CYS A 5 45.22 3.64 10.11
N LEU A 6 44.75 2.50 10.67
CA LEU A 6 43.40 1.99 10.39
C LEU A 6 42.29 2.72 11.16
N ASP A 7 42.63 3.40 12.26
CA ASP A 7 41.66 4.12 13.11
C ASP A 7 41.25 5.47 12.50
N GLY A 8 42.18 6.17 11.82
CA GLY A 8 41.90 7.43 11.13
C GLY A 8 40.98 7.29 9.92
N LEU A 9 41.17 6.23 9.12
CA LEU A 9 40.26 5.87 8.01
C LEU A 9 38.87 5.45 8.53
N ASN A 10 38.79 4.80 9.69
CA ASN A 10 37.51 4.45 10.31
C ASN A 10 36.73 5.70 10.78
N LEU A 11 37.41 6.70 11.36
CA LEU A 11 36.79 7.93 11.86
C LEU A 11 36.27 8.85 10.76
N THR A 12 36.83 8.81 9.55
CA THR A 12 36.34 9.58 8.39
C THR A 12 35.26 8.83 7.62
N VAL A 13 35.33 7.50 7.55
CA VAL A 13 34.32 6.64 6.89
C VAL A 13 33.05 6.49 7.74
N ARG A 14 33.13 6.50 9.08
CA ARG A 14 31.99 6.40 10.00
C ARG A 14 30.97 7.55 9.91
N PRO A 15 31.33 8.84 9.87
CA PRO A 15 30.37 9.93 9.75
C PRO A 15 29.73 9.95 8.36
N ALA A 16 30.51 9.66 7.31
CA ALA A 16 29.99 9.53 5.94
C ALA A 16 29.00 8.36 5.82
N ARG A 17 29.30 7.20 6.41
CA ARG A 17 28.37 6.06 6.51
C ARG A 17 27.11 6.39 7.30
N LYS A 18 27.23 7.08 8.45
CA LYS A 18 26.08 7.47 9.28
C LYS A 18 25.19 8.52 8.59
N ALA A 19 25.78 9.48 7.88
CA ALA A 19 25.04 10.47 7.11
C ALA A 19 24.31 9.81 5.93
N PHE A 20 25.00 8.96 5.18
CA PHE A 20 24.41 8.21 4.07
C PHE A 20 23.27 7.29 4.54
N GLN A 21 23.46 6.60 5.67
CA GLN A 21 22.45 5.73 6.26
C GLN A 21 21.21 6.50 6.72
N ARG A 22 21.38 7.71 7.30
CA ARG A 22 20.25 8.57 7.69
C ARG A 22 19.47 9.08 6.49
N VAL A 23 20.17 9.48 5.43
CA VAL A 23 19.53 9.90 4.17
C VAL A 23 18.80 8.74 3.52
N ALA A 24 19.41 7.55 3.47
CA ALA A 24 18.78 6.36 2.91
C ALA A 24 17.54 5.92 3.70
N ILE A 25 17.58 5.96 5.04
CA ILE A 25 16.41 5.67 5.88
C ILE A 25 15.33 6.73 5.69
N GLY A 26 15.69 8.02 5.63
CA GLY A 26 14.75 9.11 5.35
C GLY A 26 14.07 8.96 4.00
N MET A 27 14.83 8.62 2.96
CA MET A 27 14.31 8.36 1.61
C MET A 27 13.41 7.12 1.55
N ALA A 28 13.76 6.04 2.24
CA ALA A 28 12.93 4.84 2.31
C ALA A 28 11.62 5.09 3.07
N GLY A 29 11.67 5.84 4.17
CA GLY A 29 10.48 6.27 4.91
C GLY A 29 9.59 7.21 4.09
N LEU A 30 10.18 8.15 3.35
CA LEU A 30 9.45 9.05 2.45
C LEU A 30 8.82 8.29 1.29
N ALA A 31 9.52 7.32 0.70
CA ALA A 31 8.97 6.45 -0.33
C ALA A 31 7.76 5.67 0.20
N LEU A 32 7.83 5.11 1.41
CA LEU A 32 6.70 4.37 2.00
C LEU A 32 5.45 5.25 2.22
N LEU A 33 5.62 6.55 2.52
CA LEU A 33 4.51 7.49 2.65
C LEU A 33 3.93 7.94 1.30
N LEU A 34 4.72 7.90 0.23
CA LEU A 34 4.33 8.35 -1.11
C LEU A 34 3.83 7.21 -2.02
N PHE A 35 3.86 5.96 -1.55
CA PHE A 35 3.25 4.84 -2.25
C PHE A 35 1.80 4.67 -1.77
N PRO A 36 0.79 5.26 -2.44
CA PRO A 36 -0.58 4.81 -2.23
C PRO A 36 -0.65 3.34 -2.66
N ALA A 37 -1.24 2.50 -1.80
CA ALA A 37 -1.59 1.15 -2.21
C ALA A 37 -2.64 1.27 -3.33
N VAL A 38 -2.22 1.02 -4.58
CA VAL A 38 -3.14 0.92 -5.72
C VAL A 38 -3.91 -0.39 -5.59
N ALA A 39 -4.92 -0.37 -4.72
CA ALA A 39 -5.96 -1.38 -4.70
C ALA A 39 -7.07 -0.90 -5.64
N ASN A 40 -7.15 -1.51 -6.83
CA ASN A 40 -8.29 -1.30 -7.70
C ASN A 40 -9.54 -1.88 -7.01
N ALA A 41 -10.63 -1.11 -7.00
CA ALA A 41 -11.93 -1.63 -6.58
C ALA A 41 -12.28 -2.82 -7.50
N ARG A 42 -12.54 -3.98 -6.89
CA ARG A 42 -12.98 -5.16 -7.63
C ARG A 42 -14.48 -5.01 -7.89
N GLU A 43 -14.91 -5.38 -9.09
CA GLU A 43 -16.33 -5.45 -9.42
C GLU A 43 -17.01 -6.52 -8.53
N LEU A 44 -18.03 -6.12 -7.79
CA LEU A 44 -18.85 -7.02 -6.99
C LEU A 44 -19.91 -7.68 -7.89
N ARG A 45 -19.86 -9.01 -8.01
CA ARG A 45 -20.86 -9.79 -8.73
C ARG A 45 -21.75 -10.52 -7.74
N VAL A 46 -23.05 -10.24 -7.80
CA VAL A 46 -24.06 -10.83 -6.92
C VAL A 46 -24.93 -11.77 -7.74
N CYS A 47 -25.17 -12.97 -7.22
CA CYS A 47 -26.19 -13.86 -7.77
C CYS A 47 -27.57 -13.29 -7.43
N ALA A 48 -28.34 -12.87 -8.43
CA ALA A 48 -29.70 -12.39 -8.26
C ALA A 48 -30.67 -13.28 -9.05
N ASP A 49 -31.80 -13.63 -8.44
CA ASP A 49 -32.85 -14.37 -9.13
C ASP A 49 -33.58 -13.42 -10.10
N PRO A 50 -33.72 -13.75 -11.39
CA PRO A 50 -34.35 -12.87 -12.37
C PRO A 50 -35.86 -12.68 -12.16
N ASN A 51 -36.54 -13.51 -11.37
CA ASN A 51 -37.99 -13.46 -11.19
C ASN A 51 -38.44 -13.79 -9.76
N ASN A 52 -37.91 -13.05 -8.78
CA ASN A 52 -38.21 -13.26 -7.36
C ASN A 52 -38.63 -11.96 -6.66
N MET A 53 -39.66 -11.28 -7.20
CA MET A 53 -40.20 -10.08 -6.56
C MET A 53 -40.80 -10.42 -5.17
N PRO A 54 -40.68 -9.53 -4.17
CA PRO A 54 -40.12 -8.18 -4.21
C PRO A 54 -38.60 -8.08 -3.97
N PHE A 55 -37.90 -9.21 -3.91
CA PHE A 55 -36.49 -9.30 -3.54
C PHE A 55 -35.58 -8.87 -4.68
N SER A 56 -35.71 -9.53 -5.83
CA SER A 56 -34.92 -9.24 -7.03
C SER A 56 -35.70 -9.56 -8.31
N ASN A 57 -35.36 -8.87 -9.40
CA ASN A 57 -35.77 -9.26 -10.74
C ASN A 57 -34.75 -8.83 -11.79
N ALA A 58 -34.90 -9.33 -13.02
CA ALA A 58 -34.04 -8.98 -14.16
C ALA A 58 -34.07 -7.48 -14.53
N ALA A 59 -35.11 -6.75 -14.09
CA ALA A 59 -35.25 -5.31 -14.29
C ALA A 59 -34.61 -4.46 -13.17
N GLY A 60 -34.01 -5.08 -12.14
CA GLY A 60 -33.33 -4.37 -11.04
C GLY A 60 -34.26 -3.67 -10.04
N GLN A 61 -35.54 -4.05 -9.99
CA GLN A 61 -36.57 -3.31 -9.22
C GLN A 61 -36.73 -3.79 -7.78
N GLY A 62 -36.17 -4.96 -7.44
CA GLY A 62 -36.27 -5.55 -6.11
C GLY A 62 -35.38 -4.85 -5.09
N PHE A 63 -35.66 -5.03 -3.80
CA PHE A 63 -34.87 -4.36 -2.77
C PHE A 63 -33.44 -4.90 -2.65
N GLU A 64 -33.20 -6.18 -2.97
CA GLU A 64 -31.84 -6.77 -3.00
C GLU A 64 -31.00 -6.18 -4.13
N ASN A 65 -31.63 -5.82 -5.27
CA ASN A 65 -30.94 -5.10 -6.34
C ASN A 65 -30.41 -3.74 -5.84
N ARG A 66 -31.22 -3.00 -5.07
CA ARG A 66 -30.82 -1.70 -4.49
C ARG A 66 -29.72 -1.83 -3.45
N ILE A 67 -29.73 -2.92 -2.67
CA ILE A 67 -28.65 -3.21 -1.71
C ILE A 67 -27.35 -3.44 -2.47
N ALA A 68 -27.37 -4.22 -3.55
CA ALA A 68 -26.19 -4.53 -4.36
C ALA A 68 -25.51 -3.28 -4.97
N GLU A 69 -26.22 -2.16 -5.11
CA GLU A 69 -25.67 -0.90 -5.62
C GLU A 69 -24.90 -0.08 -4.57
N ILE A 70 -25.09 -0.38 -3.27
CA ILE A 70 -24.52 0.41 -2.17
C ILE A 70 -23.46 -0.34 -1.35
N VAL A 71 -23.16 -1.59 -1.70
CA VAL A 71 -22.10 -2.41 -1.08
C VAL A 71 -20.80 -2.40 -1.89
#